data_AF-A0A938X573-F1
#
_entry.id   AF-A0A938X573-F1
#
_cell.length_a   1.000
_cell.length_b   1.000
_cell.length_c   1.000
_cell.angle_alpha   90.00
_cell.angle_beta   90.00
_cell.angle_gamma   90.00
#
_symmetry.space_group_name_H-M   'P 1'
#
loop_
_entity.id
_entity.type
_entity.pdbx_description
1 polymer ?
#
loop_
_entity_poly.entity_id
_entity_poly.type
_entity_poly.pdbx_seq_one_letter_code
_entity_poly.pdbx_strand_id
1 'polypeptide(L)'
;MDSMETENFAASYINDDEYVLWQGKPERGNLFSGRDIFLILFGIAWLSFCGFWEFTALQSNASPILVLWGIPFILVGLYLLFGQFIRRANMRGKTYYVITTRKILVKTGNRIQMYDGKDLPAMHIQLHKNGTGTIRFGEQYYTRRGAVYSCSCVLENIVDVAQVQNAIETMKSGEY
;
A
#
# COMPACT_ATOMS: atom_id res chain seq x y z
N MET A 1 2.82 -4.24 -21.48
CA MET A 1 1.40 -4.47 -21.11
C MET A 1 0.81 -3.36 -20.22
N ASP A 2 1.63 -2.57 -19.50
CA ASP A 2 1.19 -1.71 -18.38
C ASP A 2 0.74 -0.27 -18.78
N SER A 3 1.30 0.29 -19.85
CA SER A 3 1.01 1.67 -20.30
C SER A 3 -0.38 1.79 -20.93
N MET A 4 -0.76 0.86 -21.81
CA MET A 4 -2.10 0.86 -22.44
C MET A 4 -3.24 0.70 -21.43
N GLU A 5 -3.07 -0.09 -20.37
CA GLU A 5 -4.09 -0.18 -19.31
C GLU A 5 -4.20 1.12 -18.50
N THR A 6 -3.09 1.81 -18.29
CA THR A 6 -3.05 3.10 -17.59
C THR A 6 -3.70 4.19 -18.43
N GLU A 7 -3.41 4.23 -19.73
CA GLU A 7 -4.02 5.17 -20.68
C GLU A 7 -5.51 4.93 -20.85
N ASN A 8 -5.94 3.66 -21.04
CA ASN A 8 -7.36 3.31 -21.10
C ASN A 8 -8.10 3.66 -19.80
N PHE A 9 -7.46 3.44 -18.65
CA PHE A 9 -7.99 3.84 -17.37
C PHE A 9 -8.13 5.37 -17.29
N ALA A 10 -7.07 6.12 -17.58
CA ALA A 10 -7.08 7.57 -17.56
C ALA A 10 -8.16 8.15 -18.48
N ALA A 11 -8.26 7.65 -19.71
CA ALA A 11 -9.25 8.07 -20.70
C ALA A 11 -10.70 7.92 -20.22
N SER A 12 -10.99 6.94 -19.36
CA SER A 12 -12.35 6.73 -18.82
C SER A 12 -12.75 7.71 -17.69
N TYR A 13 -11.81 8.45 -17.11
CA TYR A 13 -12.04 9.35 -15.97
C TYR A 13 -11.62 10.81 -16.24
N ILE A 14 -11.13 11.09 -17.45
CA ILE A 14 -10.68 12.41 -17.91
C ILE A 14 -11.79 13.05 -18.74
N ASN A 15 -12.03 14.34 -18.54
CA ASN A 15 -12.94 15.11 -19.37
C ASN A 15 -12.23 15.62 -20.63
N ASP A 16 -12.97 15.97 -21.68
CA ASP A 16 -12.41 16.41 -22.97
C ASP A 16 -11.48 17.65 -22.88
N ASP A 17 -11.59 18.44 -21.81
CA ASP A 17 -10.80 19.65 -21.54
C ASP A 17 -9.72 19.45 -20.46
N GLU A 18 -9.41 18.19 -20.13
CA GLU A 18 -8.49 17.81 -19.08
C GLU A 18 -7.32 17.00 -19.65
N TYR A 19 -6.10 17.38 -19.27
CA TYR A 19 -4.87 16.78 -19.79
C TYR A 19 -4.11 16.06 -18.70
N VAL A 20 -3.43 14.97 -19.06
CA VAL A 20 -2.53 14.25 -18.15
C VAL A 20 -1.23 15.03 -18.03
N LEU A 21 -0.92 15.51 -16.83
CA LEU A 21 0.34 16.20 -16.51
C LEU A 21 1.43 15.19 -16.15
N TRP A 22 1.04 14.11 -15.45
CA TRP A 22 1.96 13.07 -15.05
C TRP A 22 1.25 11.73 -14.87
N GLN A 23 1.93 10.64 -15.20
CA GLN A 23 1.47 9.29 -14.93
C GLN A 23 2.63 8.44 -14.43
N GLY A 24 2.34 7.57 -13.47
CA GLY A 24 3.36 6.69 -12.92
C GLY A 24 2.80 5.61 -12.03
N LYS A 25 3.69 4.70 -11.65
CA LYS A 25 3.42 3.62 -10.71
C LYS A 25 4.38 3.72 -9.54
N PRO A 26 3.99 3.26 -8.35
CA PRO A 26 4.93 3.18 -7.24
C PRO A 26 6.10 2.30 -7.66
N GLU A 27 7.31 2.78 -7.46
CA GLU A 27 8.49 1.94 -7.52
C GLU A 27 8.38 0.85 -6.42
N ARG A 28 9.14 -0.24 -6.55
CA ARG A 28 9.15 -1.31 -5.56
C ARG A 28 9.61 -0.76 -4.21
N GLY A 29 8.64 -0.33 -3.41
CA GLY A 29 8.86 0.23 -2.09
C GLY A 29 9.43 -0.77 -1.11
N ASN A 30 9.90 -0.25 0.02
CA ASN A 30 10.57 -1.01 1.06
C ASN A 30 9.73 -2.24 1.43
N LEU A 31 10.28 -3.42 1.14
CA LEU A 31 9.52 -4.67 1.11
C LEU A 31 8.98 -5.09 2.48
N PHE A 32 9.39 -4.45 3.58
CA PHE A 32 9.00 -4.85 4.92
C PHE A 32 8.58 -3.63 5.73
N SER A 33 7.28 -3.50 5.98
CA SER A 33 6.79 -2.64 7.06
C SER A 33 7.24 -3.24 8.40
N GLY A 34 7.53 -2.41 9.41
CA GLY A 34 7.92 -2.91 10.74
C GLY A 34 6.91 -3.92 11.33
N ARG A 35 5.62 -3.74 11.03
CA ARG A 35 4.56 -4.70 11.37
C ARG A 35 4.78 -6.08 10.73
N ASP A 36 5.26 -6.10 9.49
CA ASP A 36 5.48 -7.36 8.77
C ASP A 36 6.66 -8.13 9.36
N ILE A 37 7.70 -7.43 9.83
CA ILE A 37 8.85 -8.05 10.52
C ILE A 37 8.39 -8.71 11.83
N PHE A 38 7.59 -8.00 12.63
CA PHE A 38 7.04 -8.55 13.87
C PHE A 38 6.19 -9.80 13.62
N LEU A 39 5.32 -9.77 12.61
CA LEU A 39 4.48 -10.91 12.24
C LEU A 39 5.30 -12.12 11.77
N ILE A 40 6.41 -11.89 11.05
CA ILE A 40 7.31 -12.97 10.62
C ILE A 40 7.99 -13.60 11.83
N LEU A 41 8.56 -12.79 12.74
CA LEU A 41 9.19 -13.29 13.97
C LEU A 41 8.21 -14.08 14.83
N PHE A 42 6.99 -13.55 15.00
CA PHE A 42 5.92 -14.22 15.70
C PHE A 42 5.52 -15.53 15.01
N GLY A 43 5.41 -15.53 13.68
CA GLY A 43 5.11 -16.74 12.88
C GLY A 43 6.17 -17.84 13.04
N ILE A 44 7.47 -17.47 13.09
CA ILE A 44 8.57 -18.42 13.34
C ILE A 44 8.46 -19.02 14.74
N ALA A 45 8.24 -18.19 15.76
CA ALA A 45 8.07 -18.66 17.14
C ALA A 45 6.83 -19.55 17.28
N TRP A 46 5.73 -19.17 16.63
CA TRP A 46 4.48 -19.92 16.62
C TRP A 46 4.63 -21.29 15.95
N LEU A 47 5.25 -21.37 14.77
CA LEU A 47 5.50 -22.65 14.11
C LEU A 47 6.47 -23.54 14.91
N SER A 48 7.49 -22.95 15.53
CA SER A 48 8.38 -23.68 16.44
C SER A 48 7.61 -24.28 17.62
N PHE A 49 6.69 -23.51 18.22
CA PHE A 49 5.82 -23.98 19.29
C PHE A 49 4.88 -25.11 18.82
N CYS A 50 4.25 -24.95 17.64
CA CYS A 50 3.37 -25.98 17.07
C CYS A 50 4.13 -27.28 16.78
N GLY A 51 5.32 -27.19 16.19
CA GLY A 51 6.16 -28.35 15.91
C GLY A 51 6.63 -29.06 17.18
N PHE A 52 7.01 -28.30 18.21
CA PHE A 52 7.34 -28.87 19.52
C PHE A 52 6.13 -29.57 20.16
N TRP A 53 4.96 -28.95 20.09
CA TRP A 53 3.72 -29.53 20.59
C TRP A 53 3.37 -30.83 19.85
N GLU A 54 3.43 -30.85 18.52
CA GLU A 54 3.14 -32.04 17.72
C GLU A 54 4.13 -33.17 18.00
N PHE A 55 5.42 -32.84 18.10
CA PHE A 55 6.46 -33.80 18.47
C PHE A 55 6.21 -34.43 19.86
N THR A 56 5.86 -33.61 20.86
CA THR A 56 5.56 -34.10 22.22
C THR A 56 4.26 -34.92 22.26
N ALA A 57 3.23 -34.55 21.49
CA ALA A 57 1.99 -35.32 21.36
C ALA A 57 2.22 -36.70 20.72
N LEU A 58 3.06 -36.78 19.70
CA LEU A 58 3.44 -38.05 19.06
C LEU A 58 4.27 -38.94 20.01
N GLN A 59 5.23 -38.36 20.73
CA GLN A 59 6.09 -39.10 21.67
C GLN A 59 5.30 -39.67 22.87
N SER A 60 4.25 -38.96 23.29
CA SER A 60 3.45 -39.31 24.48
C SER A 60 2.28 -40.26 24.21
N ASN A 61 2.11 -40.77 22.97
CA ASN A 61 0.91 -41.51 22.56
C ASN A 61 -0.38 -40.74 22.90
N ALA A 62 -0.34 -39.42 22.75
CA ALA A 62 -1.47 -38.56 23.06
C ALA A 62 -2.69 -38.94 22.19
N SER A 63 -3.88 -38.63 22.71
CA SER A 63 -5.13 -38.87 21.98
C SER A 63 -5.04 -38.35 20.53
N PRO A 64 -5.50 -39.10 19.51
CA PRO A 64 -5.46 -38.67 18.11
C PRO A 64 -6.09 -37.29 17.88
N ILE A 65 -7.04 -36.90 18.74
CA ILE A 65 -7.69 -35.60 18.75
C ILE A 65 -6.68 -34.47 18.99
N LEU A 66 -5.72 -34.64 19.91
CA LEU A 66 -4.68 -33.64 20.22
C LEU A 66 -3.72 -33.42 19.04
N VAL A 67 -3.38 -34.48 18.32
CA VAL A 67 -2.56 -34.40 17.09
C VAL A 67 -3.33 -33.71 15.98
N LEU A 68 -4.60 -34.09 15.76
CA LEU A 68 -5.46 -33.46 14.76
C LEU A 68 -5.67 -31.97 15.04
N TRP A 69 -5.74 -31.60 16.33
CA TRP A 69 -5.83 -30.21 16.77
C TRP A 69 -4.58 -29.38 16.47
N GLY A 70 -3.40 -29.97 16.29
CA GLY A 70 -2.18 -29.24 15.91
C GLY A 70 -2.20 -28.73 14.47
N ILE A 71 -2.88 -29.44 13.56
CA ILE A 71 -2.97 -29.11 12.12
C ILE A 71 -3.46 -27.68 11.87
N PRO A 72 -4.60 -27.21 12.42
CA PRO A 72 -5.03 -25.83 12.21
C PRO A 72 -4.03 -24.80 12.74
N PHE A 73 -3.29 -25.07 13.82
CA PHE A 73 -2.30 -24.14 14.36
C PHE A 73 -1.09 -23.99 13.43
N ILE A 74 -0.65 -25.08 12.81
CA ILE A 74 0.41 -25.07 11.79
C ILE A 74 -0.03 -24.28 10.56
N LEU A 75 -1.27 -24.49 10.10
CA LEU A 75 -1.83 -23.73 8.98
C LEU A 75 -1.87 -22.22 9.26
N VAL A 76 -2.24 -21.82 10.49
CA VAL A 76 -2.19 -20.42 10.91
C VAL A 76 -0.75 -19.89 10.90
N GLY A 77 0.21 -20.64 11.43
CA GLY A 77 1.63 -20.25 11.41
C GLY A 77 2.18 -20.06 9.99
N LEU A 78 1.85 -20.99 9.08
CA LEU A 78 2.21 -20.88 7.66
C LEU A 78 1.56 -19.66 7.01
N TYR A 79 0.28 -19.39 7.30
CA TYR A 79 -0.39 -18.20 6.79
C TYR A 79 0.26 -16.90 7.30
N LEU A 80 0.71 -16.85 8.56
CA LEU A 80 1.40 -15.68 9.11
C LEU A 80 2.75 -15.44 8.40
N LEU A 81 3.48 -16.49 8.04
CA LEU A 81 4.74 -16.37 7.29
C LEU A 81 4.52 -16.04 5.81
N PHE A 82 3.66 -16.80 5.12
CA PHE A 82 3.52 -16.73 3.67
C PHE A 82 2.40 -15.79 3.19
N GLY A 83 1.41 -15.48 4.03
CA GLY A 83 0.27 -14.62 3.68
C GLY A 83 0.69 -13.22 3.27
N GLN A 84 1.78 -12.72 3.85
CA GLN A 84 2.38 -11.45 3.49
C GLN A 84 2.90 -11.46 2.04
N PHE A 85 3.54 -12.56 1.62
CA PHE A 85 4.04 -12.73 0.25
C PHE A 85 2.88 -12.85 -0.75
N ILE A 86 1.83 -13.59 -0.42
CA ILE A 86 0.63 -13.74 -1.27
C ILE A 86 -0.07 -12.39 -1.43
N ARG A 87 -0.32 -11.66 -0.34
CA ARG A 87 -0.93 -10.33 -0.39
C ARG A 87 -0.10 -9.38 -1.23
N ARG A 88 1.23 -9.41 -1.09
CA ARG A 88 2.15 -8.59 -1.89
C ARG A 88 2.14 -8.99 -3.36
N ALA A 89 2.16 -10.28 -3.68
CA ALA A 89 2.09 -10.77 -5.06
C ALA A 89 0.79 -10.33 -5.73
N ASN A 90 -0.33 -10.36 -5.00
CA ASN A 90 -1.63 -9.94 -5.53
C ASN A 90 -1.74 -8.41 -5.72
N MET A 91 -1.00 -7.62 -4.93
CA MET A 91 -0.97 -6.14 -5.03
C MET A 91 0.13 -5.62 -5.98
N ARG A 92 1.07 -6.47 -6.40
CA ARG A 92 2.13 -6.09 -7.36
C ARG A 92 1.51 -5.65 -8.67
N GLY A 93 1.80 -4.41 -9.07
CA GLY A 93 1.38 -3.87 -10.37
C GLY A 93 -0.13 -3.58 -10.46
N LYS A 94 -0.83 -3.37 -9.34
CA LYS A 94 -2.24 -2.93 -9.37
C LYS A 94 -2.44 -1.51 -8.86
N THR A 95 -1.35 -0.77 -8.66
CA THR A 95 -1.39 0.61 -8.19
C THR A 95 -0.86 1.53 -9.27
N TYR A 96 -1.68 2.52 -9.63
CA TYR A 96 -1.36 3.49 -10.67
C TYR A 96 -1.82 4.86 -10.22
N TYR A 97 -0.98 5.85 -10.53
CA TYR A 97 -1.20 7.25 -10.20
C TYR A 97 -1.25 8.03 -11.50
N VAL A 98 -2.31 8.82 -11.67
CA VAL A 98 -2.45 9.74 -12.80
C VAL A 98 -2.77 11.12 -12.22
N ILE A 99 -1.97 12.11 -12.58
CA ILE A 99 -2.16 13.50 -12.20
C ILE A 99 -2.60 14.23 -13.47
N THR A 100 -3.75 14.88 -13.39
CA THR A 100 -4.30 15.66 -14.47
C THR A 100 -4.25 17.14 -14.12
N THR A 101 -4.66 17.97 -15.07
CA THR A 101 -4.84 19.41 -14.85
C THR A 101 -5.88 19.77 -13.79
N ARG A 102 -6.78 18.83 -13.41
CA ARG A 102 -7.87 19.11 -12.47
C ARG A 102 -7.85 18.25 -11.22
N LYS A 103 -7.37 17.01 -11.30
CA LYS A 103 -7.50 16.04 -10.22
C LYS A 103 -6.37 15.02 -10.22
N ILE A 104 -6.25 14.33 -9.09
CA ILE A 104 -5.35 13.19 -8.91
C ILE A 104 -6.21 11.92 -8.88
N LEU A 105 -5.92 10.99 -9.77
CA LEU A 105 -6.51 9.66 -9.81
C LEU A 105 -5.54 8.66 -9.20
N VAL A 106 -6.03 7.93 -8.20
CA VAL A 106 -5.29 6.86 -7.53
C VAL A 106 -6.06 5.55 -7.69
N LYS A 107 -5.50 4.63 -8.47
CA LYS A 107 -6.01 3.25 -8.58
C LYS A 107 -5.18 2.37 -7.68
N THR A 108 -5.82 1.56 -6.83
CA THR A 108 -5.18 0.55 -5.98
C THR A 108 -6.02 -0.73 -6.01
N GLY A 109 -5.58 -1.74 -6.76
CA GLY A 109 -6.37 -2.94 -6.99
C GLY A 109 -7.66 -2.61 -7.74
N ASN A 110 -8.80 -2.94 -7.11
CA ASN A 110 -10.13 -2.65 -7.63
C ASN A 110 -10.72 -1.34 -7.07
N ARG A 111 -9.97 -0.62 -6.25
CA ARG A 111 -10.40 0.65 -5.65
C ARG A 111 -9.84 1.81 -6.47
N ILE A 112 -10.70 2.77 -6.79
CA ILE A 112 -10.34 4.01 -7.46
C ILE A 112 -10.70 5.16 -6.53
N GLN A 113 -9.78 6.08 -6.35
CA GLN A 113 -9.96 7.31 -5.59
C GLN A 113 -9.63 8.50 -6.49
N MET A 114 -10.43 9.54 -6.39
CA MET A 114 -10.26 10.77 -7.16
C MET A 114 -10.20 11.93 -6.17
N TYR A 115 -9.23 12.81 -6.34
CA TYR A 115 -9.03 13.97 -5.48
C TYR A 115 -8.97 15.22 -6.35
N ASP A 116 -9.88 16.17 -6.12
CA ASP A 116 -9.90 17.43 -6.84
C ASP A 116 -8.70 18.30 -6.45
N GLY A 117 -8.02 18.88 -7.44
CA GLY A 117 -6.89 19.78 -7.31
C GLY A 117 -7.16 20.99 -6.41
N LYS A 118 -8.41 21.45 -6.37
CA LYS A 118 -8.83 22.62 -5.58
C LYS A 118 -8.97 22.31 -4.09
N ASP A 119 -9.40 21.10 -3.76
CA ASP A 119 -9.65 20.65 -2.38
C ASP A 119 -8.43 19.90 -1.80
N LEU A 120 -7.29 19.96 -2.48
CA LEU A 120 -6.11 19.19 -2.14
C LEU A 120 -5.36 19.83 -0.96
N PRO A 121 -5.25 19.11 0.19
CA PRO A 121 -4.69 19.66 1.41
C PRO A 121 -3.18 19.88 1.30
N ALA A 122 -2.55 20.30 2.41
CA ALA A 122 -1.11 20.55 2.45
C ALA A 122 -0.30 19.32 1.99
N MET A 123 0.70 19.58 1.14
CA MET A 123 1.60 18.55 0.62
C MET A 123 2.76 18.34 1.59
N HIS A 124 3.00 17.09 1.97
CA HIS A 124 4.14 16.67 2.77
C HIS A 124 4.97 15.64 2.01
N ILE A 125 6.23 15.94 1.78
CA ILE A 125 7.16 15.07 1.04
C ILE A 125 8.07 14.36 2.04
N GLN A 126 8.15 13.03 1.92
CA GLN A 126 9.06 12.18 2.67
C GLN A 126 10.03 11.52 1.70
N LEU A 127 11.30 11.90 1.76
CA LEU A 127 12.36 11.25 0.97
C LEU A 127 12.87 10.01 1.69
N HIS A 128 12.95 8.90 0.97
CA HIS A 128 13.46 7.62 1.46
C HIS A 128 14.94 7.48 1.11
N LYS A 129 15.67 6.67 1.90
CA LYS A 129 17.10 6.41 1.70
C LYS A 129 17.44 5.74 0.36
N ASN A 130 16.46 5.15 -0.31
CA ASN A 130 16.61 4.48 -1.60
C ASN A 130 16.51 5.44 -2.80
N GLY A 131 16.35 6.75 -2.58
CA GLY A 131 16.20 7.75 -3.65
C GLY A 131 14.76 7.98 -4.10
N THR A 132 13.78 7.22 -3.57
CA THR A 132 12.35 7.46 -3.83
C THR A 132 11.75 8.42 -2.82
N GLY A 133 10.61 9.03 -3.16
CA GLY A 133 9.82 9.82 -2.21
C GLY A 133 8.38 9.33 -2.07
N THR A 134 7.80 9.59 -0.91
CA THR A 134 6.36 9.47 -0.68
C THR A 134 5.79 10.88 -0.50
N ILE A 135 4.81 11.24 -1.31
CA ILE A 135 4.08 12.51 -1.20
C ILE A 135 2.74 12.22 -0.52
N ARG A 136 2.48 12.92 0.59
CA ARG A 136 1.25 12.78 1.38
C ARG A 136 0.49 14.09 1.38
N PHE A 137 -0.81 13.99 1.17
CA PHE A 137 -1.77 15.07 1.28
C PHE A 137 -2.64 14.79 2.49
N GLY A 138 -2.56 15.66 3.49
CA GLY A 138 -3.39 15.51 4.68
C GLY A 138 -3.48 16.78 5.50
N GLU A 139 -4.55 16.86 6.29
CA GLU A 139 -4.77 17.93 7.25
C GLU A 139 -4.80 17.37 8.65
N GLN A 140 -4.23 18.14 9.58
CA GLN A 140 -4.34 17.88 10.99
C GLN A 140 -5.46 18.76 11.55
N TYR A 141 -6.58 18.16 11.95
CA TYR A 141 -7.65 18.87 12.63
C TYR A 141 -7.64 18.53 14.12
N TYR A 142 -7.75 19.55 14.96
CA TYR A 142 -7.83 19.36 16.41
C TYR A 142 -9.29 19.12 16.82
N THR A 143 -9.56 17.98 17.44
CA THR A 143 -10.86 17.68 18.05
C THR A 143 -10.76 17.76 19.57
N ARG A 144 -11.90 17.83 20.27
CA ARG A 144 -11.94 17.73 21.74
C ARG A 144 -11.30 16.46 22.32
N ARG A 145 -11.05 15.43 21.49
CA ARG A 145 -10.42 14.16 21.87
C ARG A 145 -8.95 14.05 21.46
N GLY A 146 -8.36 15.11 20.90
CA GLY A 146 -6.97 15.14 20.41
C GLY A 146 -6.86 15.54 18.94
N ALA A 147 -5.61 15.62 18.46
CA ALA A 147 -5.32 15.85 17.05
C ALA A 147 -5.70 14.62 16.22
N VAL A 148 -6.45 14.83 15.15
CA VAL A 148 -6.82 13.80 14.18
C VAL A 148 -6.20 14.17 12.84
N TYR A 149 -5.60 13.17 12.18
CA TYR A 149 -5.00 13.33 10.87
C TYR A 149 -5.96 12.76 9.82
N SER A 150 -6.47 13.60 8.92
CA SER A 150 -7.12 13.11 7.70
C SER A 150 -6.05 13.05 6.63
N CYS A 151 -5.60 11.83 6.30
CA CYS A 151 -4.80 11.64 5.11
C CYS A 151 -5.75 11.47 3.93
N SER A 152 -5.85 12.50 3.10
CA SER A 152 -6.73 12.49 1.93
C SER A 152 -6.10 11.66 0.81
N CYS A 153 -4.85 11.93 0.43
CA CYS A 153 -4.20 11.23 -0.70
C CYS A 153 -2.74 10.92 -0.40
N VAL A 154 -2.23 9.78 -0.89
CA VAL A 154 -0.82 9.40 -0.78
C VAL A 154 -0.33 8.82 -2.10
N LEU A 155 0.77 9.40 -2.61
CA LEU A 155 1.53 8.83 -3.71
C LEU A 155 2.82 8.25 -3.14
N GLU A 156 2.93 6.93 -3.15
CA GLU A 156 4.05 6.22 -2.52
C GLU A 156 5.14 5.85 -3.52
N ASN A 157 6.41 5.86 -3.07
CA ASN A 157 7.58 5.37 -3.80
C ASN A 157 7.70 5.95 -5.23
N ILE A 158 7.60 7.27 -5.35
CA ILE A 158 7.82 7.98 -6.60
C ILE A 158 9.34 8.11 -6.81
N VAL A 159 9.83 7.75 -8.00
CA VAL A 159 11.25 7.91 -8.39
C VAL A 159 11.59 9.39 -8.54
N ASP A 160 10.81 10.11 -9.36
CA ASP A 160 11.00 11.53 -9.63
C ASP A 160 9.95 12.37 -8.91
N VAL A 161 10.26 12.71 -7.66
CA VAL A 161 9.41 13.54 -6.81
C VAL A 161 9.27 14.97 -7.38
N ALA A 162 10.32 15.48 -8.05
CA ALA A 162 10.33 16.82 -8.60
C ALA A 162 9.36 16.96 -9.77
N GLN A 163 9.32 15.97 -10.67
CA GLN A 163 8.35 15.94 -11.76
C GLN A 163 6.91 15.92 -11.24
N VAL A 164 6.65 15.14 -10.20
CA VAL A 164 5.32 15.08 -9.58
C VAL A 164 4.98 16.40 -8.89
N GLN A 165 5.93 17.02 -8.19
CA GLN A 165 5.71 18.32 -7.56
C GLN A 165 5.36 19.39 -8.60
N ASN A 166 6.12 19.47 -9.70
CA ASN A 166 5.84 20.41 -10.79
C ASN A 166 4.44 20.19 -11.38
N ALA A 167 4.05 18.93 -11.64
CA ALA A 167 2.71 18.61 -12.15
C ALA A 167 1.60 19.09 -11.18
N ILE A 168 1.82 18.97 -9.88
CA ILE A 168 0.84 19.40 -8.87
C ILE A 168 0.82 20.91 -8.72
N GLU A 169 1.96 21.58 -8.85
CA GLU A 169 2.04 23.03 -8.89
C GLU A 169 1.33 23.61 -10.12
N THR A 170 1.53 23.04 -11.30
CA THR A 170 0.80 23.40 -12.54
C THR A 170 -0.71 23.20 -12.39
N MET A 171 -1.13 22.06 -11.80
CA MET A 171 -2.55 21.81 -11.51
C MET A 171 -3.13 22.85 -10.55
N LYS A 172 -2.36 23.31 -9.55
CA LYS A 172 -2.81 24.30 -8.56
C LYS A 172 -2.79 25.74 -9.10
N SER A 173 -1.82 26.10 -9.95
CA SER A 173 -1.74 27.44 -10.53
C SER A 173 -2.85 27.69 -11.55
N GLY A 174 -3.41 26.64 -12.14
CA GLY A 174 -4.40 26.75 -13.21
C GLY A 174 -3.82 27.37 -14.48
N GLU A 175 -2.49 27.41 -14.59
CA GLU A 175 -1.79 27.80 -15.80
C GLU A 175 -1.80 26.59 -16.75
N TYR A 176 -2.63 26.68 -17.79
CA TYR A 176 -2.76 25.67 -18.84
C TYR A 176 -2.28 26.26 -20.18
#